data_AF-A0A497CYI0-F1
#
_entry.id   AF-A0A497CYI0-F1
#
_cell.length_a   1.000
_cell.length_b   1.000
_cell.length_c   1.000
_cell.angle_alpha   90.00
_cell.angle_beta   90.00
_cell.angle_gamma   90.00
#
_symmetry.space_group_name_H-M   'P 1'
#
loop_
_entity.id
_entity.type
_entity.pdbx_description
1 polymer ?
#
loop_
_entity_poly.entity_id
_entity_poly.type
_entity_poly.pdbx_seq_one_letter_code
_entity_poly.pdbx_strand_id
1 'polypeptide(L)'
;MLELNNIWKEIKALQDKAKHINCMWNEQSKDKYDLIEEYSIEQQIKYAKSKLIDLAIERILDEYDVKNVSISDKDKESFKEKDFDENAIKEHIVENYIKKADELAFKEILSRARELVPRFWKDYEPRKPTIDDIVKNKKLVLRVYWYFEHLDWNTIQSLNALEKLMYVVVMNTRPSQAEARIGKMLNQWYSQSYAQARHYIYVNGVIDSFRIYKNGKAEFRFHKEEDAKKVAEVLLSENINYDEIKSRRD
;
A
#
# COMPACT_ATOMS: atom_id res chain seq x y z
N MET A 1 10.17 -0.50 26.03
CA MET A 1 8.90 -0.72 25.29
C MET A 1 8.16 -1.85 25.98
N LEU A 2 6.84 -1.71 26.20
CA LEU A 2 6.01 -2.83 26.65
C LEU A 2 5.92 -3.88 25.54
N GLU A 3 6.18 -5.13 25.91
CA GLU A 3 6.04 -6.32 25.05
C GLU A 3 4.56 -6.56 24.75
N LEU A 4 4.16 -6.71 23.48
CA LEU A 4 2.75 -6.78 23.11
C LEU A 4 2.06 -8.02 23.72
N ASN A 5 2.83 -9.10 23.90
CA ASN A 5 2.39 -10.30 24.60
C ASN A 5 1.95 -10.02 26.04
N ASN A 6 2.59 -9.08 26.75
CA ASN A 6 2.19 -8.72 28.11
C ASN A 6 0.90 -7.89 28.11
N ILE A 7 0.73 -6.99 27.13
CA ILE A 7 -0.54 -6.27 26.94
C ILE A 7 -1.68 -7.26 26.67
N TRP A 8 -1.45 -8.29 25.85
CA TRP A 8 -2.44 -9.32 25.58
C TRP A 8 -2.80 -10.14 26.83
N LYS A 9 -1.83 -10.48 27.68
CA LYS A 9 -2.09 -11.16 28.97
C LYS A 9 -3.00 -10.33 29.88
N GLU A 10 -2.75 -9.02 30.00
CA GLU A 10 -3.61 -8.11 30.77
C GLU A 10 -5.03 -8.03 30.21
N ILE A 11 -5.19 -7.98 28.89
CA ILE A 11 -6.51 -8.00 28.24
C ILE A 11 -7.28 -9.29 28.57
N LYS A 12 -6.60 -10.45 28.53
CA LYS A 12 -7.22 -11.73 28.92
C LYS A 12 -7.60 -11.76 30.41
N ALA A 13 -6.77 -11.22 31.29
CA ALA A 13 -7.07 -11.12 32.71
C ALA A 13 -8.33 -10.26 32.98
N LEU A 14 -8.56 -9.19 32.20
CA LEU A 14 -9.79 -8.40 32.27
C LEU A 14 -11.02 -9.22 31.86
N GLN A 15 -10.89 -10.09 30.84
CA GLN A 15 -11.96 -11.00 30.44
C GLN A 15 -12.33 -11.96 31.57
N ASP A 16 -11.33 -12.59 32.18
CA ASP A 16 -11.53 -13.55 33.26
C ASP A 16 -12.15 -12.88 34.48
N LYS A 17 -11.72 -11.65 34.78
CA LYS A 17 -12.31 -10.84 35.86
C LYS A 17 -13.78 -10.51 35.60
N ALA A 18 -14.14 -10.15 34.36
CA ALA A 18 -15.52 -9.88 34.02
C ALA A 18 -16.42 -11.13 34.13
N LYS A 19 -15.93 -12.26 33.61
CA LYS A 19 -16.62 -13.57 33.78
C LYS A 19 -16.81 -13.92 35.25
N HIS A 20 -15.80 -13.70 36.08
CA HIS A 20 -15.89 -13.95 37.51
C HIS A 20 -16.95 -13.05 38.19
N ILE A 21 -17.01 -11.76 37.84
CA ILE A 21 -18.03 -10.83 38.35
C ILE A 21 -19.44 -11.27 37.93
N ASN A 22 -19.63 -11.67 36.66
CA ASN A 22 -20.93 -12.18 36.19
C ASN A 22 -21.34 -13.46 36.94
N CYS A 23 -20.40 -14.36 37.21
CA CYS A 23 -20.66 -15.57 38.00
C CYS A 23 -21.14 -15.21 39.42
N MET A 24 -20.39 -14.35 40.13
CA MET A 24 -20.77 -13.89 41.48
C MET A 24 -22.13 -13.18 41.49
N TRP A 25 -22.43 -12.37 40.47
CA TRP A 25 -23.72 -11.70 40.32
C TRP A 25 -24.87 -12.68 40.15
N ASN A 26 -24.71 -13.66 39.27
CA ASN A 26 -25.73 -14.68 39.01
C ASN A 26 -25.99 -15.60 40.22
N GLU A 27 -25.02 -15.79 41.11
CA GLU A 27 -25.22 -16.51 42.38
C GLU A 27 -26.05 -15.71 43.41
N GLN A 28 -25.93 -14.36 43.39
CA GLN A 28 -26.59 -13.47 44.35
C GLN A 28 -27.93 -12.93 43.85
N SER A 29 -28.12 -12.84 42.54
CA SER A 29 -29.32 -12.33 41.88
C SER A 29 -30.37 -13.43 41.71
N LYS A 30 -31.65 -13.07 41.85
CA LYS A 30 -32.77 -13.97 41.48
C LYS A 30 -32.98 -14.04 39.97
N ASP A 31 -32.51 -13.03 39.24
CA ASP A 31 -32.61 -12.91 37.81
C ASP A 31 -31.30 -13.33 37.15
N LYS A 32 -31.39 -14.19 36.12
CA LYS A 32 -30.24 -14.68 35.36
C LYS A 32 -29.94 -13.73 34.20
N TYR A 33 -29.19 -12.68 34.48
CA TYR A 33 -28.62 -11.80 33.46
C TYR A 33 -27.22 -11.38 33.86
N ASP A 34 -26.37 -11.11 32.87
CA ASP A 34 -25.00 -10.67 33.12
C ASP A 34 -24.97 -9.21 33.57
N LEU A 35 -24.28 -8.95 34.68
CA LEU A 35 -24.04 -7.58 35.17
C LEU A 35 -23.16 -6.79 34.21
N ILE A 36 -22.20 -7.48 33.58
CA ILE A 36 -21.36 -6.94 32.52
C ILE A 36 -21.64 -7.72 31.25
N GLU A 37 -22.16 -7.04 30.23
CA GLU A 37 -22.52 -7.67 28.95
C GLU A 37 -21.32 -8.41 28.33
N GLU A 38 -21.34 -9.74 28.36
CA GLU A 38 -20.26 -10.58 27.84
C GLU A 38 -19.98 -10.30 26.37
N TYR A 39 -21.05 -10.08 25.59
CA TYR A 39 -20.97 -9.74 24.18
C TYR A 39 -20.12 -8.47 23.92
N SER A 40 -20.31 -7.43 24.75
CA SER A 40 -19.55 -6.18 24.63
C SER A 40 -18.06 -6.40 24.92
N ILE A 41 -17.75 -7.17 25.97
CA ILE A 41 -16.36 -7.51 26.32
C ILE A 41 -15.68 -8.32 25.21
N GLU A 42 -16.34 -9.35 24.69
CA GLU A 42 -15.76 -10.18 23.63
C GLU A 42 -15.48 -9.39 22.36
N GLN A 43 -16.38 -8.47 21.98
CA GLN A 43 -16.15 -7.58 20.84
C GLN A 43 -14.94 -6.68 21.07
N GLN A 44 -14.81 -6.08 22.25
CA GLN A 44 -13.65 -5.24 22.59
C GLN A 44 -12.35 -6.03 22.60
N ILE A 45 -12.35 -7.27 23.09
CA ILE A 45 -11.17 -8.15 23.07
C ILE A 45 -10.77 -8.49 21.63
N LYS A 46 -11.73 -8.86 20.78
CA LYS A 46 -11.47 -9.12 19.35
C LYS A 46 -10.89 -7.89 18.65
N TYR A 47 -11.44 -6.72 18.94
CA TYR A 47 -10.93 -5.45 18.42
C TYR A 47 -9.51 -5.17 18.90
N ALA A 48 -9.25 -5.29 20.20
CA ALA A 48 -7.94 -5.09 20.79
C ALA A 48 -6.89 -6.04 20.20
N LYS A 49 -7.25 -7.32 20.03
CA LYS A 49 -6.40 -8.32 19.37
C LYS A 49 -6.05 -7.92 17.93
N SER A 50 -7.04 -7.47 17.15
CA SER A 50 -6.79 -6.99 15.78
C SER A 50 -5.80 -5.82 15.78
N LYS A 51 -5.92 -4.89 16.74
CA LYS A 51 -5.00 -3.76 16.85
C LYS A 51 -3.60 -4.17 17.28
N LEU A 52 -3.47 -5.14 18.19
CA LEU A 52 -2.17 -5.69 18.56
C LEU A 52 -1.49 -6.40 17.39
N ILE A 53 -2.24 -7.15 16.57
CA ILE A 53 -1.73 -7.79 15.36
C ILE A 53 -1.23 -6.75 14.36
N ASP A 54 -2.04 -5.71 14.06
CA ASP A 54 -1.64 -4.65 13.13
C ASP A 54 -0.36 -3.93 13.61
N LEU A 55 -0.28 -3.62 14.92
CA LEU A 55 0.89 -2.97 15.51
C LEU A 55 2.13 -3.88 15.52
N ALA A 56 1.97 -5.18 15.78
CA ALA A 56 3.06 -6.15 15.71
C ALA A 56 3.64 -6.20 14.29
N ILE A 57 2.76 -6.33 13.28
CA ILE A 57 3.16 -6.33 11.87
C ILE A 57 3.90 -5.03 11.52
N GLU A 58 3.36 -3.87 11.89
CA GLU A 58 3.98 -2.57 11.63
C GLU A 58 5.40 -2.50 12.24
N ARG A 59 5.56 -2.90 13.51
CA ARG A 59 6.87 -2.93 14.18
C ARG A 59 7.86 -3.86 13.49
N ILE A 60 7.40 -5.04 13.06
CA ILE A 60 8.27 -6.00 12.35
C ILE A 60 8.70 -5.41 11.01
N LEU A 61 7.78 -4.85 10.22
CA LEU A 61 8.11 -4.22 8.94
C LEU A 61 9.11 -3.06 9.13
N ASP A 62 8.91 -2.23 10.15
CA ASP A 62 9.83 -1.14 10.50
C ASP A 62 11.21 -1.65 10.96
N GLU A 63 11.27 -2.73 11.76
CA GLU A 63 12.52 -3.35 12.21
C GLU A 63 13.41 -3.78 11.03
N TYR A 64 12.78 -4.26 9.94
CA TYR A 64 13.48 -4.69 8.72
C TYR A 64 13.51 -3.61 7.61
N ASP A 65 13.07 -2.38 7.90
CA ASP A 65 12.97 -1.26 6.94
C ASP A 65 12.23 -1.62 5.63
N VAL A 66 11.08 -2.29 5.76
CA VAL A 66 10.20 -2.70 4.65
C VAL A 66 8.94 -1.84 4.64
N LYS A 67 8.74 -1.03 3.60
CA LYS A 67 7.65 -0.02 3.53
C LYS A 67 6.53 -0.34 2.55
N ASN A 68 6.82 -1.16 1.53
CA ASN A 68 5.94 -1.33 0.36
C ASN A 68 5.42 -2.75 0.19
N VAL A 69 5.22 -3.48 1.28
CA VAL A 69 4.69 -4.85 1.26
C VAL A 69 3.38 -4.87 2.03
N SER A 70 2.32 -5.35 1.39
CA SER A 70 1.02 -5.54 2.04
C SER A 70 0.92 -6.96 2.59
N ILE A 71 0.63 -7.10 3.88
CA ILE A 71 0.32 -8.41 4.47
C ILE A 71 -1.09 -8.81 4.06
N SER A 72 -1.25 -10.05 3.58
CA SER A 72 -2.55 -10.53 3.10
C SER A 72 -3.59 -10.58 4.23
N ASP A 73 -4.85 -10.25 3.90
CA ASP A 73 -5.96 -10.33 4.86
C ASP A 73 -6.16 -11.75 5.39
N LYS A 74 -5.85 -12.77 4.56
CA LYS A 74 -5.92 -14.18 4.96
C LYS A 74 -4.97 -14.49 6.11
N ASP A 75 -3.72 -14.00 6.05
CA ASP A 75 -2.75 -14.22 7.11
C ASP A 75 -3.13 -13.43 8.37
N LYS A 76 -3.60 -12.19 8.21
CA LYS A 76 -4.13 -11.40 9.33
C LYS A 76 -5.28 -12.10 10.03
N GLU A 77 -6.19 -12.71 9.28
CA GLU A 77 -7.31 -13.46 9.85
C GLU A 77 -6.85 -14.74 10.54
N SER A 78 -5.89 -15.46 9.96
CA SER A 78 -5.28 -16.64 10.61
C SER A 78 -4.64 -16.30 11.97
N PHE A 79 -4.04 -15.13 12.11
CA PHE A 79 -3.53 -14.65 13.40
C PHE A 79 -4.65 -14.36 14.41
N LYS A 80 -5.83 -13.90 13.95
CA LYS A 80 -6.98 -13.65 14.84
C LYS A 80 -7.62 -14.94 15.35
N GLU A 81 -7.52 -16.04 14.61
CA GLU A 81 -8.07 -17.35 15.00
C GLU A 81 -7.26 -18.03 16.13
N LYS A 82 -5.96 -17.73 16.25
CA LYS A 82 -5.04 -18.31 17.25
C LYS A 82 -4.84 -17.39 18.44
N ASP A 83 -4.39 -17.87 19.60
CA ASP A 83 -3.99 -16.95 20.69
C ASP A 83 -2.91 -15.96 20.19
N PHE A 84 -2.95 -14.71 20.66
CA PHE A 84 -1.99 -13.71 20.18
C PHE A 84 -0.59 -14.05 20.71
N ASP A 85 0.35 -14.13 19.78
CA ASP A 85 1.78 -14.35 20.03
C ASP A 85 2.59 -13.53 19.02
N GLU A 86 3.24 -12.48 19.51
CA GLU A 86 4.09 -11.58 18.73
C GLU A 86 5.25 -12.32 18.02
N ASN A 87 5.83 -13.34 18.66
CA ASN A 87 6.95 -14.09 18.08
C ASN A 87 6.50 -14.97 16.92
N ALA A 88 5.37 -15.67 17.09
CA ALA A 88 4.80 -16.49 16.02
C ALA A 88 4.40 -15.63 14.80
N ILE A 89 3.85 -14.43 15.03
CA ILE A 89 3.58 -13.46 13.96
C ILE A 89 4.90 -13.05 13.29
N LYS A 90 5.93 -12.70 14.06
CA LYS A 90 7.24 -12.32 13.53
C LYS A 90 7.86 -13.40 12.66
N GLU A 91 7.89 -14.65 13.11
CA GLU A 91 8.42 -15.78 12.35
C GLU A 91 7.69 -15.94 11.00
N HIS A 92 6.35 -15.89 11.01
CA HIS A 92 5.56 -15.99 9.78
C HIS A 92 5.82 -14.82 8.81
N ILE A 93 5.86 -13.58 9.32
CA ILE A 93 6.08 -12.39 8.51
C ILE A 93 7.50 -12.39 7.92
N VAL A 94 8.50 -12.78 8.70
CA VAL A 94 9.88 -12.87 8.23
C VAL A 94 10.02 -13.89 7.11
N GLU A 95 9.47 -15.09 7.29
CA GLU A 95 9.60 -16.17 6.31
C GLU A 95 8.86 -15.86 5.00
N ASN A 96 7.64 -15.36 5.09
CA ASN A 96 6.75 -15.24 3.93
C ASN A 96 6.82 -13.89 3.23
N TYR A 97 7.19 -12.81 3.94
CA TYR A 97 7.14 -11.45 3.42
C TYR A 97 8.51 -10.79 3.40
N ILE A 98 9.25 -10.77 4.51
CA ILE A 98 10.54 -10.05 4.58
C ILE A 98 11.58 -10.64 3.62
N LYS A 99 11.74 -11.97 3.60
CA LYS A 99 12.70 -12.65 2.70
C LYS A 99 12.44 -12.38 1.21
N LYS A 100 11.20 -12.06 0.84
CA LYS A 100 10.76 -11.82 -0.54
C LYS A 100 10.26 -10.38 -0.73
N ALA A 101 10.64 -9.47 0.16
CA ALA A 101 10.02 -8.15 0.25
C ALA A 101 10.14 -7.34 -1.05
N ASP A 102 11.30 -7.39 -1.71
CA ASP A 102 11.53 -6.66 -2.95
C ASP A 102 10.70 -7.20 -4.12
N GLU A 103 10.52 -8.52 -4.20
CA GLU A 103 9.68 -9.15 -5.23
C GLU A 103 8.19 -8.80 -5.04
N LEU A 104 7.70 -8.96 -3.81
CA LEU A 104 6.32 -8.64 -3.45
C LEU A 104 6.01 -7.15 -3.66
N ALA A 105 6.89 -6.28 -3.15
CA ALA A 105 6.75 -4.84 -3.31
C ALA A 105 6.78 -4.43 -4.79
N PHE A 106 7.69 -4.99 -5.59
CA PHE A 106 7.74 -4.71 -7.02
C PHE A 106 6.43 -5.08 -7.73
N LYS A 107 5.89 -6.26 -7.43
CA LYS A 107 4.62 -6.73 -8.01
C LYS A 107 3.45 -5.79 -7.65
N GLU A 108 3.35 -5.38 -6.40
CA GLU A 108 2.31 -4.44 -5.95
C GLU A 108 2.48 -3.06 -6.60
N ILE A 109 3.69 -2.51 -6.58
CA ILE A 109 4.04 -1.23 -7.21
C ILE A 109 3.68 -1.24 -8.70
N LEU A 110 4.09 -2.29 -9.42
CA LEU A 110 3.86 -2.41 -10.86
C LEU A 110 2.38 -2.55 -11.18
N SER A 111 1.66 -3.40 -10.44
CA SER A 111 0.21 -3.59 -10.62
C SER A 111 -0.54 -2.27 -10.45
N ARG A 112 -0.21 -1.49 -9.41
CA ARG A 112 -0.82 -0.19 -9.16
C ARG A 112 -0.44 0.85 -10.21
N ALA A 113 0.83 0.94 -10.59
CA ALA A 113 1.29 1.88 -11.61
C ALA A 113 0.62 1.62 -12.97
N ARG A 114 0.33 0.36 -13.31
CA ARG A 114 -0.39 -0.03 -14.54
C ARG A 114 -1.81 0.49 -14.63
N GLU A 115 -2.47 0.82 -13.51
CA GLU A 115 -3.80 1.43 -13.52
C GLU A 115 -3.81 2.79 -14.26
N LEU A 116 -2.65 3.45 -14.37
CA LEU A 116 -2.48 4.71 -15.10
C LEU A 116 -2.24 4.52 -16.61
N VAL A 117 -2.02 3.30 -17.09
CA VAL A 117 -1.77 3.05 -18.51
C VAL A 117 -3.06 3.29 -19.30
N PRO A 118 -3.06 4.17 -20.32
CA PRO A 118 -4.26 4.45 -21.08
C PRO A 118 -4.70 3.24 -21.89
N ARG A 119 -6.02 3.08 -22.04
CA ARG A 119 -6.61 2.11 -22.97
C ARG A 119 -6.63 2.70 -24.37
N PHE A 120 -6.19 1.92 -25.35
CA PHE A 120 -6.20 2.29 -26.76
C PHE A 120 -7.20 1.43 -27.52
N TRP A 121 -7.77 2.00 -28.57
CA TRP A 121 -8.76 1.35 -29.41
C TRP A 121 -8.30 1.38 -30.87
N LYS A 122 -8.57 0.31 -31.60
CA LYS A 122 -8.41 0.22 -33.05
C LYS A 122 -9.62 -0.51 -33.61
N ASP A 123 -10.30 0.09 -34.58
CA ASP A 123 -11.48 -0.49 -35.21
C ASP A 123 -12.58 -0.91 -34.19
N TYR A 124 -12.80 -0.07 -33.17
CA TYR A 124 -13.71 -0.31 -32.03
C TYR A 124 -13.33 -1.46 -31.08
N GLU A 125 -12.16 -2.06 -31.25
CA GLU A 125 -11.64 -3.08 -30.34
C GLU A 125 -10.52 -2.54 -29.45
N PRO A 126 -10.45 -2.96 -28.16
CA PRO A 126 -9.33 -2.64 -27.30
C PRO A 126 -8.04 -3.25 -27.85
N ARG A 127 -6.98 -2.45 -27.97
CA ARG A 127 -5.64 -2.92 -28.29
C ARG A 127 -4.67 -2.67 -27.15
N LYS A 128 -3.62 -3.49 -27.07
CA LYS A 128 -2.52 -3.26 -26.14
C LYS A 128 -1.78 -1.95 -26.51
N PRO A 129 -1.42 -1.12 -25.52
CA PRO A 129 -0.57 0.05 -25.76
C PRO A 129 0.83 -0.39 -26.20
N THR A 130 1.47 0.41 -27.04
CA THR A 130 2.89 0.30 -27.39
C THR A 130 3.70 1.36 -26.65
N ILE A 131 5.03 1.23 -26.65
CA ILE A 131 5.92 2.24 -26.06
C ILE A 131 5.67 3.60 -26.72
N ASP A 132 5.57 3.65 -28.05
CA ASP A 132 5.34 4.90 -28.79
C ASP A 132 3.99 5.54 -28.48
N ASP A 133 2.99 4.79 -28.03
CA ASP A 133 1.71 5.37 -27.62
C ASP A 133 1.85 6.24 -26.37
N ILE A 134 2.67 5.79 -25.41
CA ILE A 134 2.81 6.40 -24.09
C ILE A 134 4.12 7.17 -23.91
N VAL A 135 5.12 7.02 -24.78
CA VAL A 135 6.36 7.78 -24.75
C VAL A 135 6.41 8.75 -25.92
N LYS A 136 6.51 10.06 -25.62
CA LYS A 136 6.59 11.13 -26.61
C LYS A 136 7.79 12.01 -26.29
N ASN A 137 8.92 11.78 -26.98
CA ASN A 137 10.22 12.33 -26.61
C ASN A 137 10.55 11.96 -25.15
N LYS A 138 11.02 12.91 -24.34
CA LYS A 138 11.27 12.74 -22.90
C LYS A 138 10.02 12.62 -22.01
N LYS A 139 8.82 12.41 -22.57
CA LYS A 139 7.58 12.41 -21.79
C LYS A 139 6.93 11.04 -21.75
N LEU A 140 6.58 10.58 -20.55
CA LEU A 140 5.64 9.49 -20.33
C LEU A 140 4.22 10.06 -20.18
N VAL A 141 3.31 9.60 -21.03
CA VAL A 141 1.92 10.08 -21.16
C VAL A 141 0.98 8.99 -20.66
N LEU A 142 0.25 9.30 -19.58
CA LEU A 142 -0.61 8.37 -18.86
C LEU A 142 -2.02 8.95 -18.67
N ARG A 143 -2.90 8.14 -18.07
CA ARG A 143 -4.28 8.49 -17.72
C ARG A 143 -4.47 8.50 -16.21
N VAL A 144 -5.09 9.55 -15.70
CA VAL A 144 -5.60 9.66 -14.35
C VAL A 144 -7.12 9.80 -14.37
N TYR A 145 -7.77 9.49 -13.25
CA TYR A 145 -9.21 9.58 -13.10
C TYR A 145 -9.57 10.66 -12.07
N TRP A 146 -10.60 11.42 -12.41
CA TRP A 146 -11.13 12.49 -11.58
C TRP A 146 -12.46 12.05 -10.97
N TYR A 147 -12.68 12.41 -9.71
CA TYR A 147 -13.92 12.20 -8.96
C TYR A 147 -14.30 13.52 -8.29
N PHE A 148 -15.45 14.09 -8.70
CA PHE A 148 -15.94 15.39 -8.23
C PHE A 148 -14.85 16.49 -8.19
N GLU A 149 -14.17 16.71 -9.32
CA GLU A 149 -13.10 17.72 -9.48
C GLU A 149 -11.79 17.45 -8.69
N HIS A 150 -11.70 16.33 -7.99
CA HIS A 150 -10.49 15.89 -7.30
C HIS A 150 -9.93 14.62 -7.93
N LEU A 151 -8.63 14.35 -7.76
CA LEU A 151 -8.10 13.03 -8.08
C LEU A 151 -8.62 12.07 -7.02
N ASP A 152 -9.19 10.94 -7.41
CA ASP A 152 -9.61 9.96 -6.42
C ASP A 152 -8.39 9.37 -5.68
N TRP A 153 -8.66 8.80 -4.51
CA TRP A 153 -7.62 8.20 -3.67
C TRP A 153 -6.81 7.13 -4.41
N ASN A 154 -7.48 6.30 -5.22
CA ASN A 154 -6.83 5.21 -5.97
C ASN A 154 -5.84 5.78 -7.00
N THR A 155 -6.22 6.83 -7.71
CA THR A 155 -5.37 7.54 -8.66
C THR A 155 -4.14 8.13 -7.98
N ILE A 156 -4.30 8.69 -6.77
CA ILE A 156 -3.17 9.17 -5.97
C ILE A 156 -2.23 8.03 -5.58
N GLN A 157 -2.78 6.87 -5.18
CA GLN A 157 -1.96 5.68 -4.89
C GLN A 157 -1.23 5.16 -6.13
N SER A 158 -1.88 5.15 -7.28
CA SER A 158 -1.29 4.70 -8.55
C SER A 158 -0.21 5.67 -9.05
N LEU A 159 -0.35 6.98 -8.78
CA LEU A 159 0.69 7.98 -9.00
C LEU A 159 1.90 7.78 -8.07
N ASN A 160 1.67 7.48 -6.79
CA ASN A 160 2.74 7.13 -5.86
C ASN A 160 3.47 5.86 -6.30
N ALA A 161 2.72 4.84 -6.74
CA ALA A 161 3.29 3.61 -7.25
C ALA A 161 4.12 3.85 -8.52
N LEU A 162 3.65 4.69 -9.44
CA LEU A 162 4.43 5.08 -10.62
C LEU A 162 5.75 5.75 -10.24
N GLU A 163 5.75 6.66 -9.27
CA GLU A 163 6.98 7.31 -8.81
C GLU A 163 7.96 6.30 -8.19
N LYS A 164 7.47 5.38 -7.35
CA LYS A 164 8.29 4.28 -6.81
C LYS A 164 8.87 3.43 -7.94
N LEU A 165 8.06 3.08 -8.95
CA LEU A 165 8.50 2.32 -10.11
C LEU A 165 9.60 3.06 -10.88
N MET A 166 9.46 4.38 -11.07
CA MET A 166 10.50 5.22 -11.68
C MET A 166 11.82 5.12 -10.90
N TYR A 167 11.81 5.22 -9.57
CA TYR A 167 13.02 5.05 -8.76
C TYR A 167 13.59 3.63 -8.82
N VAL A 168 12.74 2.61 -8.85
CA VAL A 168 13.18 1.21 -8.97
C VAL A 168 13.88 0.98 -10.31
N VAL A 169 13.29 1.45 -11.42
CA VAL A 169 13.76 1.18 -12.77
C VAL A 169 14.94 2.08 -13.17
N VAL A 170 14.92 3.36 -12.78
CA VAL A 170 15.92 4.35 -13.22
C VAL A 170 17.04 4.51 -12.19
N MET A 171 16.70 4.55 -10.90
CA MET A 171 17.66 4.79 -9.81
C MET A 171 18.08 3.53 -9.07
N ASN A 172 17.65 2.34 -9.54
CA ASN A 172 17.93 1.05 -8.90
C ASN A 172 17.58 1.00 -7.41
N THR A 173 16.56 1.75 -6.99
CA THR A 173 16.10 1.72 -5.61
C THR A 173 15.44 0.36 -5.33
N ARG A 174 15.66 -0.18 -4.13
CA ARG A 174 15.00 -1.42 -3.70
C ARG A 174 13.48 -1.20 -3.62
N PRO A 175 12.65 -2.04 -4.27
CA PRO A 175 11.20 -1.88 -4.27
C PRO A 175 10.61 -1.79 -2.87
N SER A 176 11.11 -2.58 -1.92
CA SER A 176 10.65 -2.55 -0.52
C SER A 176 10.90 -1.21 0.19
N GLN A 177 11.87 -0.43 -0.27
CA GLN A 177 12.31 0.83 0.33
C GLN A 177 11.96 2.08 -0.51
N ALA A 178 11.44 1.90 -1.73
CA ALA A 178 11.14 3.01 -2.64
C ALA A 178 10.09 3.97 -2.06
N GLU A 179 10.39 5.27 -2.05
CA GLU A 179 9.48 6.29 -1.52
C GLU A 179 8.79 7.07 -2.64
N ALA A 180 7.61 7.60 -2.34
CA ALA A 180 6.90 8.52 -3.22
C ALA A 180 6.53 9.80 -2.47
N ARG A 181 6.54 10.92 -3.19
CA ARG A 181 6.19 12.24 -2.68
C ARG A 181 5.15 12.95 -3.55
N ILE A 182 4.92 12.50 -4.79
CA ILE A 182 3.89 13.09 -5.68
C ILE A 182 2.52 13.13 -4.99
N GLY A 183 2.07 12.04 -4.35
CA GLY A 183 0.79 12.02 -3.66
C GLY A 183 0.73 12.96 -2.45
N LYS A 184 1.84 13.10 -1.70
CA LYS A 184 1.93 14.09 -0.60
C LYS A 184 1.79 15.51 -1.13
N MET A 185 2.49 15.82 -2.23
CA MET A 185 2.37 17.10 -2.91
C MET A 185 0.95 17.35 -3.42
N LEU A 186 0.29 16.36 -4.00
CA LEU A 186 -1.08 16.54 -4.49
C LEU A 186 -2.07 16.72 -3.33
N ASN A 187 -1.90 16.01 -2.21
CA ASN A 187 -2.75 16.13 -1.02
C ASN A 187 -2.64 17.49 -0.33
N GLN A 188 -1.45 18.10 -0.28
CA GLN A 188 -1.29 19.44 0.30
C GLN A 188 -2.11 20.52 -0.43
N TRP A 189 -2.55 20.23 -1.67
CA TRP A 189 -3.22 21.18 -2.54
C TRP A 189 -4.72 20.89 -2.69
N TYR A 190 -5.26 19.93 -1.91
CA TYR A 190 -6.68 19.56 -1.90
C TYR A 190 -7.60 20.74 -1.58
N SER A 191 -7.10 21.78 -0.90
CA SER A 191 -7.86 22.98 -0.53
C SER A 191 -7.97 24.04 -1.63
N GLN A 192 -7.28 23.89 -2.77
CA GLN A 192 -7.29 24.89 -3.83
C GLN A 192 -7.92 24.34 -5.11
N SER A 193 -9.08 24.90 -5.49
CA SER A 193 -9.83 24.63 -6.73
C SER A 193 -8.91 24.18 -7.88
N TYR A 194 -9.09 22.94 -8.33
CA TYR A 194 -8.29 22.29 -9.39
C TYR A 194 -8.66 22.76 -10.81
N ALA A 195 -9.31 23.93 -10.91
CA ALA A 195 -9.80 24.50 -12.17
C ALA A 195 -8.69 24.90 -13.18
N GLN A 196 -7.41 24.60 -12.94
CA GLN A 196 -6.33 24.88 -13.89
C GLN A 196 -5.41 23.66 -14.04
N ALA A 197 -5.05 23.31 -15.28
CA ALA A 197 -4.11 22.25 -15.58
C ALA A 197 -2.71 22.62 -15.05
N ARG A 198 -2.35 22.13 -13.86
CA ARG A 198 -1.13 22.52 -13.15
C ARG A 198 0.09 21.80 -13.72
N HIS A 199 1.11 22.59 -14.05
CA HIS A 199 2.47 22.12 -14.32
C HIS A 199 3.23 22.20 -13.00
N TYR A 200 3.67 21.05 -12.49
CA TYR A 200 4.45 20.96 -11.26
C TYR A 200 5.91 20.81 -11.64
N ILE A 201 6.74 21.79 -11.29
CA ILE A 201 8.19 21.61 -11.29
C ILE A 201 8.50 20.64 -10.14
N TYR A 202 9.06 19.49 -10.49
CA TYR A 202 9.27 18.40 -9.57
C TYR A 202 10.53 17.66 -9.98
N VAL A 203 11.66 18.23 -9.58
CA VAL A 203 12.99 17.71 -9.89
C VAL A 203 13.35 16.69 -8.81
N ASN A 204 13.25 15.41 -9.13
CA ASN A 204 13.47 14.32 -8.17
C ASN A 204 14.57 13.32 -8.59
N GLY A 205 15.49 13.75 -9.46
CA GLY A 205 16.59 12.91 -9.97
C GLY A 205 16.18 11.96 -11.10
N VAL A 206 14.87 11.77 -11.34
CA VAL A 206 14.35 10.97 -12.48
C VAL A 206 13.57 11.84 -13.46
N ILE A 207 12.65 12.67 -12.93
CA ILE A 207 11.83 13.58 -13.72
C ILE A 207 12.14 15.04 -13.37
N ASP A 208 11.94 15.93 -14.35
CA ASP A 208 12.03 17.39 -14.21
C ASP A 208 10.71 17.98 -13.70
N SER A 209 9.59 17.40 -14.16
CA SER A 209 8.26 17.92 -13.90
C SER A 209 7.19 16.91 -14.28
N PHE A 210 5.98 17.14 -13.76
CA PHE A 210 4.79 16.47 -14.24
C PHE A 210 3.63 17.45 -14.41
N ARG A 211 2.66 17.08 -15.23
CA ARG A 211 1.46 17.87 -15.51
C ARG A 211 0.24 16.97 -15.55
N ILE A 212 -0.79 17.35 -14.82
CA ILE A 212 -2.08 16.65 -14.83
C ILE A 212 -3.13 17.59 -15.45
N TYR A 213 -3.82 17.10 -16.47
CA TYR A 213 -4.82 17.83 -17.22
C TYR A 213 -6.24 17.44 -16.76
N LYS A 214 -7.18 18.39 -16.88
CA LYS A 214 -8.60 18.18 -16.56
C LYS A 214 -9.25 17.02 -17.33
N ASN A 215 -8.78 16.74 -18.54
CA ASN A 215 -9.29 15.64 -19.37
C ASN A 215 -8.75 14.25 -18.93
N GLY A 216 -8.04 14.18 -17.81
CA GLY A 216 -7.44 12.95 -17.28
C GLY A 216 -6.10 12.60 -17.90
N LYS A 217 -5.54 13.38 -18.84
CA LYS A 217 -4.18 13.16 -19.31
C LYS A 217 -3.18 13.52 -18.21
N ALA A 218 -2.13 12.73 -18.03
CA ALA A 218 -0.96 13.06 -17.22
C ALA A 218 0.31 12.96 -18.06
N GLU A 219 1.25 13.89 -17.88
CA GLU A 219 2.55 13.92 -18.54
C GLU A 219 3.65 13.97 -17.49
N PHE A 220 4.61 13.04 -17.52
CA PHE A 220 5.81 13.04 -16.69
C PHE A 220 7.02 13.27 -17.59
N ARG A 221 7.75 14.36 -17.39
CA ARG A 221 8.92 14.70 -18.20
C ARG A 221 10.18 14.21 -17.50
N PHE A 222 10.85 13.24 -18.11
CA PHE A 222 12.11 12.68 -17.65
C PHE A 222 13.30 13.56 -18.06
N HIS A 223 14.40 13.45 -17.32
CA HIS A 223 15.67 14.07 -17.69
C HIS A 223 16.18 13.54 -19.05
N LYS A 224 16.04 12.22 -19.27
CA LYS A 224 16.43 11.50 -20.48
C LYS A 224 15.24 10.75 -21.07
N GLU A 225 15.18 10.67 -22.39
CA GLU A 225 14.13 9.90 -23.08
C GLU A 225 14.27 8.38 -22.86
N GLU A 226 15.51 7.90 -22.74
CA GLU A 226 15.79 6.49 -22.46
C GLU A 226 15.14 6.01 -21.15
N ASP A 227 15.14 6.85 -20.11
CA ASP A 227 14.51 6.53 -18.82
C ASP A 227 12.99 6.42 -18.95
N ALA A 228 12.37 7.30 -19.75
CA ALA A 228 10.94 7.21 -20.05
C ALA A 228 10.61 5.91 -20.80
N LYS A 229 11.47 5.49 -21.74
CA LYS A 229 11.33 4.22 -22.48
C LYS A 229 11.48 3.01 -21.56
N LYS A 230 12.50 2.99 -20.69
CA LYS A 230 12.71 1.94 -19.70
C LYS A 230 11.49 1.78 -18.79
N VAL A 231 10.96 2.87 -18.25
CA VAL A 231 9.75 2.80 -17.41
C VAL A 231 8.54 2.31 -18.21
N ALA A 232 8.37 2.76 -19.46
CA ALA A 232 7.29 2.31 -20.33
C ALA A 232 7.38 0.80 -20.66
N GLU A 233 8.58 0.28 -20.95
CA GLU A 233 8.80 -1.16 -21.18
C GLU A 233 8.34 -2.00 -19.99
N VAL A 234 8.68 -1.57 -18.77
CA VAL A 234 8.30 -2.29 -17.55
C VAL A 234 6.78 -2.23 -17.33
N LEU A 235 6.17 -1.06 -17.52
CA LEU A 235 4.72 -0.89 -17.42
C LEU A 235 3.95 -1.79 -18.39
N LEU A 236 4.45 -1.93 -19.62
CA LEU A 236 3.79 -2.65 -20.70
C LEU A 236 4.13 -4.14 -20.79
N SER A 237 5.17 -4.62 -20.10
CA SER A 237 5.51 -6.05 -20.06
C SER A 237 4.43 -6.86 -19.33
N GLU A 238 4.17 -8.10 -19.71
CA GLU A 238 3.15 -8.92 -19.04
C GLU A 238 3.71 -9.68 -17.84
N ASN A 239 4.94 -10.18 -17.96
CA ASN A 239 5.52 -11.16 -17.02
C ASN A 239 6.85 -10.71 -16.40
N ILE A 240 7.18 -9.42 -16.45
CA ILE A 240 8.44 -8.93 -15.87
C ILE A 240 8.46 -9.10 -14.36
N ASN A 241 9.54 -9.68 -13.86
CA ASN A 241 9.82 -9.82 -12.43
C ASN A 241 10.97 -8.89 -12.00
N TYR A 242 11.19 -8.78 -10.69
CA TYR A 242 12.23 -7.89 -10.18
C TYR A 242 13.65 -8.34 -10.53
N ASP A 243 13.90 -9.65 -10.63
CA ASP A 243 15.23 -10.19 -10.98
C ASP A 243 15.62 -9.85 -12.42
N GLU A 244 14.66 -9.81 -13.35
CA GLU A 244 14.88 -9.33 -14.72
C GLU A 244 15.20 -7.84 -14.78
N ILE A 245 14.56 -7.01 -13.93
CA ILE A 245 14.94 -5.59 -13.81
C ILE A 245 16.36 -5.47 -13.25
N LYS A 246 16.70 -6.36 -12.32
CA LYS A 246 18.02 -6.40 -11.70
C LYS A 246 19.11 -6.89 -12.65
N SER A 247 18.82 -7.79 -13.58
CA SER A 247 19.81 -8.32 -14.52
C SER A 247 20.10 -7.39 -15.70
N ARG A 248 19.16 -6.50 -16.06
CA ARG A 248 19.39 -5.42 -17.06
C ARG A 248 20.41 -4.35 -16.60
N ARG A 249 21.07 -4.58 -15.46
CA ARG A 249 22.09 -3.73 -14.84
C ARG A 249 23.51 -4.05 -15.30
N ASP A 250 23.74 -5.27 -15.79
CA ASP A 250 25.04 -5.80 -16.20
C ASP A 250 25.20 -5.77 -17.73
#